data_AF-A0A7J4BV97-F1
#
_entry.id   AF-A0A7J4BV97-F1
#
_cell.length_a   1.000
_cell.length_b   1.000
_cell.length_c   1.000
_cell.angle_alpha   90.00
_cell.angle_beta   90.00
_cell.angle_gamma   90.00
#
_symmetry.space_group_name_H-M   'P 1'
#
loop_
_entity.id
_entity.type
_entity.pdbx_description
1 polymer ?
#
loop_
_entity_poly.entity_id
_entity_poly.type
_entity_poly.pdbx_seq_one_letter_code
_entity_poly.pdbx_strand_id
1 'polypeptide(L)' 'MSDKELSEQQKKDAVADFLRRCIEDADETIAKKTQSADDPEELAKWLAYRDYTDYALKEIESGELNHWFTQNS' A
#
# COMPACT_ATOMS: atom_id res chain seq x y z
N MET A 1 20.57 -13.60 -20.39
CA MET A 1 20.28 -12.93 -19.12
C MET A 1 19.27 -13.80 -18.42
N SER A 2 19.62 -14.38 -17.27
CA SER A 2 18.70 -15.23 -16.52
C SER A 2 17.70 -14.32 -15.81
N ASP A 3 16.43 -14.38 -16.18
CA ASP A 3 15.36 -13.82 -15.35
C ASP A 3 15.44 -14.55 -14.01
N LYS A 4 15.87 -13.83 -12.98
CA LYS A 4 16.01 -14.39 -11.64
C LYS A 4 14.64 -14.34 -11.01
N GLU A 5 14.05 -15.52 -10.81
CA GLU A 5 12.79 -15.64 -10.09
C GLU A 5 12.94 -15.04 -8.69
N LEU A 6 12.02 -14.16 -8.32
CA LEU A 6 12.01 -13.53 -7.00
C LEU A 6 11.57 -14.57 -5.97
N SER A 7 12.30 -14.65 -4.85
CA SER A 7 11.83 -15.39 -3.68
C SER A 7 10.52 -14.82 -3.14
N GLU A 8 9.76 -15.63 -2.41
CA GLU A 8 8.50 -15.19 -1.77
C GLU A 8 8.73 -13.95 -0.89
N GLN A 9 9.83 -13.91 -0.15
CA GLN A 9 10.17 -12.75 0.68
C GLN A 9 10.38 -11.50 -0.17
N GLN A 10 11.12 -11.61 -1.28
CA GLN A 10 11.33 -10.47 -2.17
C GLN A 10 10.02 -9.99 -2.82
N LYS A 11 9.08 -10.90 -3.11
CA LYS A 11 7.75 -10.53 -3.60
C LYS A 11 6.95 -9.79 -2.52
N LYS A 12 6.97 -10.25 -1.27
CA LYS A 12 6.33 -9.58 -0.13
C LYS A 12 6.92 -8.20 0.10
N ASP A 13 8.24 -8.09 0.15
CA ASP A 13 8.95 -6.83 0.38
C ASP A 13 8.61 -5.82 -0.72
N ALA A 14 8.56 -6.25 -1.98
CA ALA A 14 8.19 -5.39 -3.10
C ALA A 14 6.75 -4.85 -2.98
N VAL A 15 5.80 -5.69 -2.56
CA VAL A 15 4.40 -5.26 -2.35
C VAL A 15 4.29 -4.35 -1.14
N ALA A 16 4.97 -4.66 -0.03
CA ALA A 16 4.98 -3.82 1.15
C ALA A 16 5.57 -2.43 0.85
N ASP A 17 6.69 -2.36 0.13
CA ASP A 17 7.30 -1.09 -0.29
C ASP A 17 6.38 -0.28 -1.21
N PHE A 18 5.65 -0.93 -2.11
CA PHE A 18 4.65 -0.28 -2.93
C PHE A 18 3.53 0.34 -2.07
N LEU A 19 2.96 -0.42 -1.14
CA LEU A 19 1.89 0.06 -0.25
C LEU A 19 2.36 1.21 0.64
N ARG A 20 3.61 1.18 1.15
CA ARG A 20 4.19 2.29 1.92
C ARG A 20 4.25 3.59 1.10
N ARG A 21 4.67 3.51 -0.17
CA ARG A 21 4.71 4.68 -1.07
C ARG A 21 3.32 5.22 -1.37
N CYS A 22 2.33 4.34 -1.52
CA CYS A 22 0.93 4.73 -1.69
C CYS A 22 0.39 5.49 -0.48
N ILE A 23 0.74 5.05 0.74
CA ILE A 23 0.36 5.74 1.98
C ILE A 23 1.03 7.11 2.06
N GLU A 24 2.33 7.20 1.77
CA GLU A 24 3.07 8.47 1.78
C GLU A 24 2.48 9.50 0.82
N ASP A 25 2.16 9.08 -0.41
CA ASP A 25 1.51 9.94 -1.42
C ASP A 25 0.10 10.38 -0.99
N ALA A 26 -0.67 9.48 -0.37
CA ALA A 26 -1.99 9.80 0.17
C ALA A 26 -1.89 10.80 1.33
N ASP A 27 -0.96 10.60 2.28
CA ASP A 27 -0.75 11.50 3.41
C ASP A 27 -0.36 12.91 2.95
N GLU A 28 0.53 13.03 1.96
CA GLU A 28 0.85 14.32 1.34
C GLU A 28 -0.37 14.98 0.69
N THR A 29 -1.19 14.21 -0.02
CA THR A 29 -2.38 14.72 -0.70
C THR A 29 -3.45 15.17 0.29
N ILE A 30 -3.66 14.40 1.37
CA ILE A 30 -4.55 14.73 2.49
C ILE A 30 -4.10 16.02 3.17
N ALA A 31 -2.80 16.16 3.45
CA ALA A 31 -2.25 17.37 4.08
C ALA A 31 -2.49 18.62 3.23
N LYS A 32 -2.30 18.53 1.90
CA LYS A 32 -2.58 19.62 0.94
C LYS A 32 -4.07 19.96 0.89
N LYS A 33 -4.96 18.96 0.80
CA LYS A 33 -6.42 19.17 0.70
C LYS A 33 -7.04 19.70 1.99
N THR A 34 -6.53 19.29 3.15
CA THR A 34 -7.00 19.78 4.46
C THR A 34 -6.75 21.29 4.63
N GLN A 35 -5.70 21.82 4.01
CA GLN A 35 -5.41 23.26 4.03
C GLN A 35 -6.31 24.09 3.09
N SER A 36 -6.77 23.51 1.99
CA SER A 36 -7.61 24.20 1.00
C SER A 36 -9.09 24.28 1.41
N ALA A 37 -9.59 23.31 2.20
CA ALA A 37 -11.01 23.16 2.59
C ALA A 37 -12.05 23.11 1.44
N ASP A 38 -11.60 23.09 0.18
CA ASP A 38 -12.46 23.24 -1.00
C ASP A 38 -13.21 21.96 -1.42
N ASP A 39 -12.75 20.78 -0.98
CA ASP A 39 -13.35 19.52 -1.40
C ASP A 39 -13.35 18.44 -0.29
N PRO A 40 -14.37 18.46 0.59
CA PRO A 40 -14.49 17.50 1.69
C PRO A 40 -14.83 16.08 1.21
N GLU A 41 -15.50 15.92 0.06
CA GLU A 41 -15.83 14.60 -0.47
C GLU A 41 -14.57 13.90 -0.97
N GLU A 42 -13.74 14.63 -1.71
CA GLU A 42 -12.49 14.06 -2.19
C GLU A 42 -11.49 13.81 -1.05
N LEU A 43 -11.45 14.69 -0.04
CA LEU A 43 -10.68 14.43 1.18
C LEU A 43 -11.11 13.11 1.86
N ALA A 44 -12.42 12.85 1.95
CA ALA A 44 -12.94 11.60 2.50
C ALA A 44 -12.51 10.36 1.69
N LYS A 45 -12.45 10.47 0.35
CA LYS A 45 -11.95 9.39 -0.52
C LYS A 45 -10.48 9.09 -0.27
N TRP A 46 -9.65 10.13 -0.13
CA TRP A 46 -8.22 9.97 0.16
C TRP A 46 -7.97 9.37 1.54
N LEU A 47 -8.73 9.79 2.56
CA LEU A 47 -8.67 9.19 3.90
C LEU A 47 -9.01 7.70 3.86
N ALA A 48 -10.11 7.33 3.19
CA ALA A 48 -10.49 5.93 3.05
C ALA A 48 -9.42 5.11 2.28
N TYR A 49 -8.89 5.66 1.18
CA TYR A 49 -7.80 5.01 0.44
C TYR A 49 -6.58 4.75 1.33
N ARG A 50 -6.14 5.76 2.09
CA ARG A 50 -5.02 5.65 3.03
C ARG A 50 -5.25 4.56 4.06
N ASP A 51 -6.44 4.52 4.67
CA ASP A 51 -6.75 3.57 5.74
C ASP A 51 -6.83 2.12 5.24
N TYR A 52 -7.47 1.87 4.10
CA TYR A 52 -7.50 0.53 3.52
C TYR A 52 -6.12 0.08 3.04
N THR A 53 -5.28 1.00 2.56
CA THR A 53 -3.91 0.68 2.13
C THR A 53 -3.02 0.33 3.32
N ASP A 54 -3.12 1.09 4.41
CA ASP A 54 -2.44 0.82 5.68
C ASP A 54 -2.89 -0.50 6.29
N TYR A 55 -4.18 -0.83 6.19
CA TYR A 55 -4.69 -2.14 6.61
C TYR A 55 -4.09 -3.28 5.77
N ALA A 56 -4.09 -3.16 4.45
CA ALA A 56 -3.49 -4.17 3.58
C ALA A 56 -1.98 -4.35 3.85
N LEU A 57 -1.24 -3.26 4.10
CA LEU A 57 0.17 -3.33 4.47
C LEU A 57 0.37 -4.15 5.77
N LYS A 58 -0.49 -3.92 6.78
CA LYS A 58 -0.44 -4.68 8.04
C LYS A 58 -0.72 -6.17 7.82
N GLU A 59 -1.64 -6.54 6.93
CA GLU A 59 -1.91 -7.95 6.62
C GLU A 59 -0.74 -8.64 5.88
N ILE A 60 0.04 -7.90 5.09
CA ILE A 60 1.31 -8.38 4.52
C ILE A 60 2.35 -8.60 5.62
N GLU A 61 2.54 -7.58 6.48
CA GLU A 61 3.56 -7.59 7.54
C GLU A 61 3.25 -8.60 8.67
N SER A 62 1.97 -8.81 9.00
CA SER A 62 1.52 -9.84 9.96
C SER A 62 1.59 -11.25 9.39
N GLY A 63 1.68 -11.38 8.07
CA GLY A 63 1.72 -12.64 7.36
C GLY A 63 0.34 -13.26 7.06
N GLU A 64 -0.76 -12.55 7.32
CA GLU A 64 -2.12 -12.98 6.95
C GLU A 64 -2.24 -13.24 5.45
N LEU A 65 -1.59 -12.41 4.63
CA LEU A 65 -1.56 -12.53 3.17
C LEU A 65 -0.40 -13.37 2.63
N ASN A 66 0.32 -14.11 3.49
CA ASN A 66 1.43 -14.97 3.03
C ASN A 66 1.00 -15.95 1.92
N HIS A 67 -0.24 -16.43 1.99
CA HIS A 67 -0.81 -17.37 1.02
C HIS A 67 -0.90 -16.81 -0.42
N TRP A 68 -0.88 -15.48 -0.60
CA TRP A 68 -0.85 -14.84 -1.92
C TRP A 68 0.49 -15.05 -2.64
N PHE A 69 1.56 -15.31 -1.90
CA PHE A 69 2.92 -15.42 -2.43
C PHE A 69 3.37 -16.86 -2.63
N THR A 70 2.58 -17.82 -2.14
CA THR A 70 2.88 -19.27 -2.15
C THR A 70 2.29 -20.02 -3.35
N GLN A 71 1.59 -19.35 -4.27
CA GLN A 71 0.90 -19.99 -5.40
C GLN A 71 1.51 -19.53 -6.74
N ASN A 72 2.62 -20.15 -7.12
CA ASN A 72 3.11 -20.38 -8.51
C ASN A 72 4.60 -20.75 -8.46
N SER A 73 4.92 -21.96 -7.95
CA SER A 73 6.23 -22.61 -8.11
C SER A 73 6.03 -23.96 -8.79
#